data_AF-A0A7X6VT44-F1
#
_entry.id   AF-A0A7X6VT44-F1
#
_cell.length_a   1.000
_cell.length_b   1.000
_cell.length_c   1.000
_cell.angle_alpha   90.00
_cell.angle_beta   90.00
_cell.angle_gamma   90.00
#
_symmetry.space_group_name_H-M   'P 1'
#
loop_
_entity.id
_entity.type
_entity.pdbx_description
1 polymer ?
#
loop_
_entity_poly.entity_id
_entity_poly.type
_entity_poly.pdbx_seq_one_letter_code
_entity_poly.pdbx_strand_id
1 'polypeptide(L)' 'MADNADIRGYIRDYMKKTGIIICKTKDKEAKSPYTMYYDYSEEVRKIPAHRILAINRAEREEFIKVDISIEIEPVI' A
#
# COMPACT_ATOMS: atom_id res chain seq x y z
N MET A 1 -22.09 4.64 17.50
CA MET A 1 -20.69 4.81 17.96
C MET A 1 -19.75 4.34 16.86
N ALA A 2 -19.79 4.98 15.69
CA ALA A 2 -19.03 4.60 14.48
C ALA A 2 -18.87 5.79 13.51
N ASP A 3 -19.01 7.03 14.00
CA ASP A 3 -19.14 8.19 13.12
C ASP A 3 -18.46 9.46 13.61
N ASN A 4 -17.31 9.35 14.26
CA ASN A 4 -16.45 10.52 14.40
C ASN A 4 -15.62 10.64 13.13
N ALA A 5 -16.07 11.51 12.23
CA ALA A 5 -15.31 11.92 11.04
C ALA A 5 -13.87 12.33 11.40
N ASP A 6 -13.67 12.88 12.60
CA ASP A 6 -12.38 13.23 13.17
C ASP A 6 -11.43 12.04 13.32
N ILE A 7 -11.93 10.88 13.77
CA ILE A 7 -11.12 9.67 13.93
C ILE A 7 -10.69 9.13 12.57
N ARG A 8 -11.57 9.17 11.57
CA ARG A 8 -11.22 8.75 10.19
C ARG A 8 -10.17 9.66 9.56
N GLY A 9 -10.25 10.97 9.84
CA GLY A 9 -9.24 11.95 9.43
C GLY A 9 -7.88 11.62 10.05
N TYR A 10 -7.85 11.43 11.36
CA TYR A 10 -6.65 11.08 12.12
C TYR A 10 -6.00 9.78 11.62
N ILE A 11 -6.78 8.70 11.46
CA ILE A 11 -6.28 7.41 10.98
C ILE A 11 -5.68 7.56 9.57
N ARG A 12 -6.34 8.30 8.67
CA ARG A 12 -5.83 8.52 7.31
C ARG A 12 -4.51 9.28 7.32
N ASP A 13 -4.40 10.31 8.14
CA ASP A 13 -3.16 11.08 8.26
C ASP A 13 -2.03 10.25 8.89
N TYR A 14 -2.35 9.44 9.89
CA TYR A 14 -1.42 8.50 10.50
C TYR A 14 -0.93 7.47 9.47
N MET A 15 -1.84 6.79 8.77
CA MET A 15 -1.53 5.84 7.69
C MET A 15 -0.68 6.45 6.59
N LYS A 16 -0.90 7.71 6.22
CA LYS A 16 -0.05 8.39 5.22
C LYS A 16 1.36 8.65 5.72
N LYS A 17 1.54 8.86 7.03
CA LYS A 17 2.84 9.20 7.64
C LYS A 17 3.66 7.96 7.98
N THR A 18 3.03 6.91 8.49
CA THR A 18 3.70 5.71 9.03
C THR A 18 3.39 4.44 8.26
N GLY A 19 2.41 4.47 7.34
CA GLY A 19 2.06 3.31 6.53
C GLY A 19 3.17 2.95 5.54
N ILE A 20 3.44 1.66 5.45
CA ILE A 20 4.35 1.04 4.49
C ILE A 20 3.47 0.27 3.50
N ILE A 21 3.59 0.59 2.22
CA ILE A 21 2.96 -0.23 1.18
C ILE A 21 3.77 -1.50 1.02
N ILE A 22 3.09 -2.63 0.83
CA ILE A 22 3.71 -3.91 0.56
C ILE A 22 3.01 -4.49 -0.68
N CYS A 23 3.77 -4.70 -1.74
CA CYS A 23 3.32 -5.31 -2.97
C CYS A 23 3.88 -6.71 -3.08
N LYS A 24 3.01 -7.70 -3.32
CA LYS A 24 3.39 -9.10 -3.52
C LYS A 24 2.78 -9.62 -4.81
N THR A 25 3.57 -10.27 -5.66
CA THR A 25 3.02 -10.93 -6.85
C THR A 25 2.07 -12.07 -6.47
N LYS A 26 0.96 -12.20 -7.21
CA LYS A 26 0.07 -13.36 -7.10
C LYS A 26 0.60 -14.56 -7.88
N ASP A 27 1.28 -14.31 -8.99
CA ASP A 27 1.82 -15.34 -9.89
C ASP A 27 3.26 -14.97 -10.29
N LYS A 28 4.22 -15.79 -9.85
CA LYS A 28 5.65 -15.58 -10.11
C LYS A 28 6.06 -15.94 -11.54
N GLU A 29 5.26 -16.76 -12.23
CA GLU A 29 5.55 -17.25 -13.58
C GLU A 29 4.95 -16.33 -14.66
N ALA A 30 3.91 -15.56 -14.31
CA ALA A 30 3.34 -14.53 -15.16
C ALA A 30 4.36 -13.41 -15.44
N LYS A 31 4.84 -13.30 -16.69
CA LYS A 31 5.63 -12.16 -17.14
C LYS A 31 4.72 -10.95 -17.36
N SER A 32 4.83 -9.96 -16.50
CA SER A 32 4.15 -8.68 -16.63
C SER A 32 5.16 -7.52 -16.65
N PRO A 33 4.78 -6.36 -17.22
CA PRO A 33 5.59 -5.14 -17.13
C PRO A 33 5.73 -4.62 -15.68
N TYR A 34 4.97 -5.19 -14.74
CA TYR A 34 4.95 -4.82 -13.32
C TYR A 34 5.93 -5.64 -12.47
N THR A 35 6.87 -6.35 -13.09
CA THR A 35 7.85 -7.22 -12.42
C THR A 35 8.67 -6.47 -11.35
N MET A 36 8.89 -5.17 -11.53
CA MET A 36 9.56 -4.31 -10.53
C MET A 36 8.77 -4.17 -9.21
N TYR A 37 7.47 -4.46 -9.22
CA TYR A 37 6.57 -4.34 -8.07
C TYR A 37 6.19 -5.69 -7.46
N TYR A 38 6.82 -6.79 -7.89
CA TYR A 38 6.48 -8.14 -7.42
C TYR A 38 6.88 -8.38 -5.96
N ASP A 39 7.91 -7.68 -5.49
CA ASP A 39 8.36 -7.68 -4.10
C ASP A 39 8.84 -6.26 -3.75
N TYR A 40 7.88 -5.34 -3.66
CA TYR A 40 8.14 -3.93 -3.42
C TYR A 40 7.57 -3.50 -2.08
N SER A 41 8.37 -2.81 -1.28
CA SER A 41 7.91 -2.21 -0.03
C SER A 41 8.52 -0.83 0.16
N GLU A 42 7.69 0.18 0.40
CA GLU A 42 8.15 1.55 0.62
C GLU A 42 7.13 2.33 1.49
N GLU A 43 7.62 3.33 2.23
CA GLU A 43 6.76 4.24 2.99
C GLU A 43 5.81 5.00 2.06
N VAL A 44 4.50 4.99 2.36
CA VAL A 44 3.45 5.61 1.54
C VAL A 44 3.74 7.08 1.23
N ARG A 45 4.36 7.82 2.16
CA ARG A 45 4.73 9.23 1.99
C ARG A 45 5.81 9.46 0.93
N LYS A 46 6.69 8.48 0.70
CA LYS A 46 7.83 8.60 -0.22
C LYS A 46 7.49 8.17 -1.65
N ILE A 47 6.38 7.46 -1.83
CA ILE A 47 5.99 6.92 -3.14
C ILE A 47 5.51 8.06 -4.05
N PRO A 48 6.17 8.29 -5.19
CA PRO A 48 5.70 9.28 -6.16
C PRO A 48 4.39 8.82 -6.82
N ALA A 49 3.53 9.78 -7.18
CA ALA A 49 2.19 9.52 -7.71
C ALA A 49 2.17 8.60 -8.94
N HIS A 50 3.18 8.68 -9.82
CA HIS A 50 3.27 7.81 -11.00
C HIS A 50 3.49 6.32 -10.64
N ARG A 51 4.19 6.01 -9.54
CA ARG A 51 4.35 4.62 -9.07
C ARG A 51 3.06 4.09 -8.49
N ILE A 52 2.33 4.91 -7.73
CA ILE A 52 1.02 4.54 -7.20
C ILE A 52 0.07 4.16 -8.34
N LEU A 53 0.07 4.90 -9.46
CA LEU A 53 -0.72 4.55 -10.63
C LEU A 53 -0.33 3.20 -11.24
N ALA A 54 0.97 2.90 -11.32
CA ALA A 54 1.44 1.61 -11.84
C ALA A 54 1.05 0.45 -10.92
N ILE A 55 1.21 0.62 -9.60
CA ILE A 55 0.83 -0.35 -8.56
C ILE A 55 -0.69 -0.61 -8.61
N ASN A 56 -1.51 0.45 -8.66
CA ASN A 56 -2.97 0.32 -8.74
C ASN A 56 -3.43 -0.39 -10.02
N ARG A 57 -2.76 -0.15 -11.16
CA ARG A 57 -3.06 -0.87 -12.40
C ARG A 57 -2.67 -2.35 -12.29
N ALA A 58 -1.49 -2.63 -11.78
CA ALA A 58 -1.01 -3.99 -11.57
C ALA A 58 -1.91 -4.80 -10.64
N GLU A 59 -2.45 -4.16 -9.59
CA GLU A 59 -3.43 -4.78 -8.68
C GLU A 59 -4.77 -5.03 -9.37
N ARG A 60 -5.28 -4.05 -10.13
CA ARG A 60 -6.55 -4.16 -10.86
C ARG A 60 -6.50 -5.24 -11.96
N GLU A 61 -5.33 -5.44 -12.56
CA GLU A 61 -5.05 -6.51 -13.52
C GLU A 61 -4.64 -7.83 -12.83
N GLU A 62 -4.70 -7.88 -11.50
CA GLU A 62 -4.44 -9.05 -10.66
C GLU A 62 -3.02 -9.63 -10.72
N PHE A 63 -2.04 -8.89 -11.23
CA PHE A 63 -0.64 -9.30 -11.23
C PHE A 63 -0.01 -9.25 -9.83
N ILE A 64 -0.42 -8.27 -9.03
CA ILE A 64 0.07 -8.10 -7.66
C ILE A 64 -1.09 -7.97 -6.67
N LYS A 65 -0.79 -8.19 -5.41
CA LYS A 65 -1.59 -7.87 -4.25
C LYS A 65 -0.92 -6.72 -3.52
N VAL A 66 -1.70 -5.72 -3.14
CA VAL A 66 -1.22 -4.55 -2.40
C VAL A 66 -1.80 -4.59 -1.00
N ASP A 67 -0.95 -4.49 0.00
CA ASP A 67 -1.32 -4.37 1.40
C ASP A 67 -0.64 -3.12 1.99
N ILE A 68 -1.25 -2.53 3.01
CA ILE A 68 -0.64 -1.44 3.78
C ILE A 68 -0.39 -1.98 5.18
N SER A 69 0.89 -2.06 5.55
CA SER A 69 1.30 -2.40 6.90
C SER A 69 1.57 -1.12 7.67
N ILE A 70 1.12 -1.07 8.91
CA ILE A 70 1.37 0.03 9.84
C ILE A 70 1.97 -0.63 11.06
N GLU A 71 3.17 -0.19 11.47
CA GLU A 71 3.64 -0.54 12.80
C GLU A 71 2.75 0.21 13.80
N ILE A 72 1.80 -0.53 14.36
CA ILE A 72 1.02 -0.09 15.49
C ILE A 72 1.95 -0.34 16.68
N GLU A 73 2.68 0.68 17.10
CA GLU A 73 3.48 0.60 18.32
C GLU A 73 2.51 0.26 19.47
N PRO A 74 2.65 -0.90 20.13
CA PRO A 74 1.76 -1.25 21.22
C PRO A 74 2.01 -0.26 22.34
N VAL A 75 1.05 0.63 22.56
CA VAL A 75 1.01 1.48 23.76
C VAL A 75 0.77 0.53 24.94
N ILE A 76 1.83 0.27 25.70
CA ILE A 76 1.82 -0.44 26.99
C ILE A 76 1.23 0.49 28.05
#